data_AF-A0A7X7VEY9-F1
#
_entry.id   AF-A0A7X7VEY9-F1
#
_cell.length_a   1.000
_cell.length_b   1.000
_cell.length_c   1.000
_cell.angle_alpha   90.00
_cell.angle_beta   90.00
_cell.angle_gamma   90.00
#
_symmetry.space_group_name_H-M   'P 1'
#
loop_
_entity.id
_entity.type
_entity.pdbx_description
1 polymer ?
#
loop_
_entity_poly.entity_id
_entity_poly.type
_entity_poly.pdbx_seq_one_letter_code
_entity_poly.pdbx_strand_id
1 'polypeptide(L)'
;MDRDEARGPRLAAVLGAVALAAATACGGLRNHMHKIPVTSAPPGASITVDGRPMGRTPALIWLTRKAKVHVIRVEYPGYAPSEIRTSREPSGTAFLGDLLAGFVCSLPLTAYQSLSDHHTTFGLNALGFIGLFVLLDVAQGGFYDVWPKELTVTLVKDGGQEGVRTIEVSPEALRELVWIRVKLSPPGDR
;
A
#
# COMPACT_ATOMS: atom_id res chain seq x y z
N MET A 1 47.14 18.70 -19.03
CA MET A 1 45.76 18.33 -19.43
C MET A 1 45.07 17.83 -18.18
N ASP A 2 44.09 18.61 -17.74
CA ASP A 2 43.64 18.73 -16.36
C ASP A 2 42.78 17.52 -15.93
N ARG A 3 43.18 16.82 -14.86
CA ARG A 3 42.42 15.67 -14.33
C ARG A 3 41.31 16.11 -13.37
N ASP A 4 41.28 17.37 -12.97
CA ASP A 4 40.32 17.87 -11.99
C ASP A 4 39.00 18.33 -12.65
N GLU A 5 39.03 18.73 -13.92
CA GLU A 5 37.83 19.12 -14.69
C GLU A 5 36.87 17.92 -14.94
N ALA A 6 37.39 16.70 -15.00
CA ALA A 6 36.59 15.48 -15.19
C ALA A 6 35.95 14.94 -13.90
N ARG A 7 36.39 15.39 -12.71
CA ARG A 7 35.87 14.93 -11.40
C ARG A 7 34.68 15.76 -10.91
N GLY A 8 34.65 17.04 -11.25
CA GLY A 8 33.58 17.98 -10.89
C GLY A 8 32.16 17.50 -11.26
N PRO A 9 31.88 17.11 -12.52
CA PRO A 9 30.54 16.72 -12.93
C PRO A 9 30.11 15.35 -12.36
N ARG A 10 31.07 14.44 -12.14
CA ARG A 10 30.81 13.12 -11.54
C ARG A 10 30.47 13.23 -10.06
N LEU A 11 31.17 14.09 -9.32
CA LEU A 11 30.90 14.35 -7.92
C LEU A 11 29.55 15.06 -7.73
N ALA A 12 29.24 16.03 -8.59
CA ALA A 12 27.95 16.73 -8.56
C ALA A 12 26.76 15.80 -8.83
N ALA A 13 26.88 14.87 -9.79
CA ALA A 13 25.85 13.88 -10.08
C ALA A 13 25.62 12.91 -8.92
N VAL A 14 26.70 12.43 -8.27
CA VAL A 14 26.61 11.56 -7.09
C VAL A 14 25.97 12.29 -5.91
N LEU A 15 26.38 13.53 -5.65
CA LEU A 15 25.81 14.35 -4.58
C LEU A 15 24.32 14.67 -4.84
N GLY A 16 23.94 14.93 -6.10
CA GLY A 16 22.54 15.12 -6.49
C GLY A 16 21.68 13.88 -6.27
N ALA A 17 22.17 12.70 -6.63
CA ALA A 17 21.47 11.43 -6.40
C ALA A 17 21.33 11.11 -4.91
N VAL A 18 22.37 11.35 -4.10
CA VAL A 18 22.33 11.18 -2.65
C VAL A 18 21.35 12.16 -2.00
N ALA A 19 21.32 13.43 -2.45
CA ALA A 19 20.39 14.43 -1.95
C ALA A 19 18.92 14.07 -2.27
N LEU A 20 18.64 13.55 -3.47
CA LEU A 20 17.30 13.08 -3.85
C LEU A 20 16.86 11.87 -3.01
N ALA A 21 17.76 10.91 -2.81
CA ALA A 21 17.52 9.75 -1.94
C ALA A 21 17.26 10.19 -0.48
N ALA A 22 18.07 11.12 0.04
CA ALA A 22 17.90 11.67 1.39
C ALA A 22 16.59 12.47 1.55
N ALA A 23 16.17 13.20 0.50
CA ALA A 23 14.91 13.94 0.52
C ALA A 23 13.68 13.01 0.61
N THR A 24 13.72 11.84 -0.04
CA THR A 24 12.65 10.83 0.11
C THR A 24 12.60 10.14 1.48
N ALA A 25 13.70 10.15 2.23
CA ALA A 25 13.77 9.53 3.55
C ALA A 25 13.08 10.35 4.66
N CYS A 26 12.78 11.63 4.42
CA CYS A 26 12.18 12.51 5.44
C CYS A 26 10.66 12.31 5.63
N GLY A 27 9.99 11.52 4.80
CA GLY A 27 8.54 11.26 4.89
C GLY A 27 8.09 10.29 6.00
N GLY A 28 9.03 9.68 6.73
CA GLY A 28 8.78 8.53 7.61
C GLY A 28 8.15 8.80 8.99
N LEU A 29 8.10 10.05 9.47
CA LEU A 29 7.62 10.39 10.82
C LEU A 29 6.14 10.84 10.88
N ARG A 30 5.28 10.25 10.05
CA ARG A 30 3.83 10.53 10.11
C ARG A 30 3.17 9.63 11.15
N ASN A 31 2.31 10.22 11.99
CA ASN A 31 1.51 9.53 13.01
C ASN A 31 0.99 8.18 12.50
N HIS A 32 1.43 7.09 13.14
CA HIS A 32 1.21 5.73 12.66
C HIS A 32 -0.17 5.16 13.02
N MET A 33 -1.05 5.95 13.62
CA MET A 33 -2.39 5.50 13.99
C MET A 33 -3.44 6.02 13.02
N HIS A 34 -4.27 5.11 12.50
CA HIS A 34 -5.43 5.42 11.66
C HIS A 34 -6.72 5.20 12.47
N LYS A 35 -7.60 6.21 12.54
CA LYS A 35 -8.93 6.12 13.16
C LYS A 35 -9.98 5.74 12.11
N ILE A 36 -10.71 4.66 12.32
CA ILE A 36 -11.76 4.23 11.39
C ILE A 36 -13.10 4.12 12.12
N PRO A 37 -14.10 4.94 11.81
CA PRO A 37 -15.47 4.76 12.29
C PRO A 37 -16.10 3.53 11.66
N VAL A 38 -16.65 2.66 12.52
CA VAL A 38 -17.38 1.46 12.15
C VAL A 38 -18.82 1.61 12.58
N THR A 39 -19.74 1.54 11.63
CA THR A 39 -21.18 1.67 11.88
C THR A 39 -21.93 0.46 11.35
N SER A 40 -23.04 0.09 11.98
CA SER A 40 -23.93 -0.96 11.46
C SER A 40 -25.38 -0.52 11.52
N ALA A 41 -26.18 -1.05 10.60
CA ALA A 41 -27.63 -0.91 10.60
C ALA A 41 -28.26 -2.30 10.50
N PRO A 42 -28.92 -2.81 11.57
CA PRO A 42 -29.07 -2.26 12.94
C PRO A 42 -27.76 -2.15 13.74
N PRO A 43 -27.70 -1.28 14.77
CA PRO A 43 -26.53 -1.14 15.67
C PRO A 43 -26.36 -2.37 16.58
N GLY A 44 -25.16 -2.59 17.12
CA GLY A 44 -24.88 -3.65 18.09
C GLY A 44 -24.02 -4.82 17.59
N ALA A 45 -23.42 -4.72 16.41
CA ALA A 45 -22.44 -5.69 15.93
C ALA A 45 -21.17 -5.64 16.80
N SER A 46 -20.70 -6.79 17.26
CA SER A 46 -19.44 -6.94 17.99
C SER A 46 -18.26 -6.76 17.03
N ILE A 47 -17.26 -5.97 17.43
CA ILE A 47 -16.06 -5.72 16.65
C ILE A 47 -14.85 -6.21 17.44
N THR A 48 -13.99 -6.98 16.77
CA THR A 48 -12.66 -7.34 17.26
C THR A 48 -11.61 -6.98 16.22
N VAL A 49 -10.46 -6.49 16.68
CA VAL A 49 -9.32 -6.12 15.84
C VAL A 49 -8.11 -6.88 16.35
N ASP A 50 -7.47 -7.66 15.48
CA ASP A 50 -6.31 -8.50 15.81
C ASP A 50 -6.56 -9.37 17.06
N GLY A 51 -7.79 -9.89 17.17
CA GLY A 51 -8.23 -10.71 18.31
C GLY A 51 -8.62 -9.94 19.57
N ARG A 52 -8.46 -8.61 19.61
CA ARG A 52 -8.83 -7.77 20.75
C ARG A 52 -10.23 -7.18 20.57
N PRO A 53 -11.13 -7.27 21.57
CA PRO A 53 -12.46 -6.67 21.49
C PRO A 53 -12.37 -5.14 21.51
N MET A 54 -13.01 -4.49 20.53
CA MET A 54 -13.09 -3.04 20.40
C MET A 54 -14.45 -2.49 20.82
N GLY A 55 -15.41 -3.35 21.16
CA GLY A 55 -16.76 -2.99 21.59
C GLY A 55 -17.82 -3.34 20.54
N ARG A 56 -18.90 -2.58 20.51
CA ARG A 56 -20.04 -2.79 19.58
C ARG A 56 -20.27 -1.56 18.72
N THR A 57 -20.76 -1.77 17.50
CA THR A 57 -21.13 -0.67 16.60
C THR A 57 -22.28 0.18 17.17
N PRO A 58 -22.26 1.51 16.97
CA PRO A 58 -21.20 2.30 16.33
C PRO A 58 -19.96 2.45 17.24
N ALA A 59 -18.76 2.23 16.68
CA ALA A 59 -17.49 2.32 17.41
C ALA A 59 -16.39 2.95 16.55
N LEU A 60 -15.34 3.46 17.20
CA LEU A 60 -14.15 3.98 16.53
C LEU A 60 -12.98 3.03 16.79
N ILE A 61 -12.44 2.43 15.72
CA ILE A 61 -11.30 1.51 15.83
C ILE A 61 -9.99 2.22 15.47
N TRP A 62 -8.90 1.71 16.03
CA TRP A 62 -7.55 2.23 15.81
C TRP A 62 -6.68 1.16 15.18
N LEU A 63 -6.13 1.47 14.01
CA LEU A 63 -5.27 0.56 13.26
C LEU A 63 -3.89 1.18 13.12
N THR A 64 -2.85 0.34 13.23
CA THR A 64 -1.47 0.80 13.10
C THR A 64 -1.03 0.69 11.65
N ARG A 65 -0.65 1.82 11.06
CA ARG A 65 -0.13 1.87 9.68
C ARG A 65 1.20 1.12 9.51
N LYS A 66 1.82 0.65 10.60
CA LYS A 66 3.05 -0.16 10.58
C LYS A 66 2.78 -1.65 10.40
N ALA A 67 1.62 -2.15 10.83
CA ALA A 67 1.35 -3.57 10.69
C ALA A 67 1.10 -3.89 9.21
N LYS A 68 1.72 -4.97 8.74
CA LYS A 68 1.52 -5.49 7.38
C LYS A 68 0.18 -6.19 7.24
N VAL A 69 -0.34 -6.74 8.33
CA VAL A 69 -1.59 -7.49 8.36
C VAL A 69 -2.43 -7.03 9.55
N HIS A 70 -3.70 -6.74 9.28
CA HIS A 70 -4.75 -6.54 10.27
C HIS A 70 -5.92 -7.49 9.99
N VAL A 71 -6.53 -7.99 11.07
CA VAL A 71 -7.75 -8.80 10.99
C VAL A 71 -8.84 -8.10 11.79
N ILE A 72 -9.81 -7.51 11.09
CA ILE A 72 -10.99 -6.89 11.69
C ILE A 72 -12.14 -7.88 11.55
N ARG A 73 -12.62 -8.45 12.66
CA ARG A 73 -13.76 -9.35 12.65
C ARG A 73 -15.00 -8.65 13.17
N VAL A 74 -16.08 -8.76 12.42
CA VAL A 74 -17.39 -8.21 12.74
C VAL A 74 -18.38 -9.36 12.88
N GLU A 75 -19.08 -9.36 14.01
CA GLU A 75 -20.06 -10.39 14.38
C GLU A 75 -21.39 -9.74 14.75
N TYR A 76 -22.49 -10.33 14.30
CA TYR A 76 -23.83 -9.91 14.71
C TYR A 76 -24.68 -11.14 15.05
N PRO A 77 -25.45 -11.14 16.15
CA PRO A 77 -26.25 -12.30 16.55
C PRO A 77 -27.17 -12.81 15.44
N GLY A 78 -27.06 -14.09 15.09
CA GLY A 78 -27.85 -14.73 14.03
C GLY A 78 -27.31 -14.56 12.60
N TYR A 79 -26.11 -13.99 12.44
CA TYR A 79 -25.43 -13.81 11.17
C TYR A 79 -24.04 -14.45 11.20
N ALA A 80 -23.57 -14.91 10.05
CA ALA A 80 -22.22 -15.43 9.91
C ALA A 80 -21.18 -14.32 10.16
N PRO A 81 -20.08 -14.62 10.89
CA PRO A 81 -19.00 -13.66 11.10
C PRO A 81 -18.35 -13.27 9.77
N SER A 82 -17.98 -12.00 9.65
CA SER A 82 -17.16 -11.52 8.54
C SER A 82 -15.83 -11.00 9.06
N GLU A 83 -14.75 -11.44 8.42
CA GLU A 83 -13.39 -10.97 8.66
C GLU A 83 -12.94 -10.09 7.51
N ILE A 84 -12.38 -8.94 7.83
CA ILE A 84 -11.67 -8.08 6.90
C ILE A 84 -10.20 -8.31 7.19
N ARG A 85 -9.51 -8.96 6.27
CA ARG A 85 -8.08 -9.26 6.38
C ARG A 85 -7.31 -8.37 5.45
N THR A 86 -6.22 -7.77 5.91
CA THR A 86 -5.40 -7.01 4.98
C THR A 86 -4.41 -7.89 4.22
N SER A 87 -4.48 -7.93 2.89
CA SER A 87 -3.63 -8.71 1.98
C SER A 87 -2.94 -7.78 0.98
N ARG A 88 -1.66 -8.01 0.67
CA ARG A 88 -0.91 -7.22 -0.32
C ARG A 88 -0.86 -7.95 -1.64
N GLU A 89 -1.62 -7.50 -2.62
CA GLU A 89 -1.52 -7.97 -3.99
C GLU A 89 -0.70 -6.98 -4.83
N PRO A 90 0.44 -7.40 -5.40
CA PRO A 90 1.20 -6.62 -6.36
C PRO A 90 0.33 -6.08 -7.50
N SER A 91 0.34 -4.76 -7.71
CA SER A 91 -0.34 -4.15 -8.85
C SER A 91 0.56 -4.25 -10.08
N GLY A 92 0.13 -5.03 -11.08
CA GLY A 92 0.86 -5.19 -12.34
C GLY A 92 0.99 -3.89 -13.14
N THR A 93 0.01 -3.00 -13.03
CA THR A 93 0.03 -1.68 -13.69
C THR A 93 0.99 -0.72 -13.01
N ALA A 94 1.06 -0.73 -11.67
CA ALA A 94 2.06 0.03 -10.91
C ALA A 94 3.48 -0.43 -11.27
N PHE A 95 3.71 -1.75 -11.30
CA PHE A 95 5.00 -2.32 -11.71
C PHE A 95 5.43 -1.88 -13.11
N LEU A 96 4.51 -1.94 -14.09
CA LEU A 96 4.81 -1.49 -15.44
C LEU A 96 5.13 0.01 -15.50
N GLY A 97 4.43 0.83 -14.72
CA GLY A 97 4.73 2.24 -14.55
C GLY A 97 6.16 2.49 -14.04
N ASP A 98 6.59 1.72 -13.03
CA ASP A 98 7.93 1.83 -12.46
C ASP A 98 9.03 1.40 -13.42
N LEU A 99 8.80 0.33 -14.19
CA LEU A 99 9.73 -0.10 -15.25
C LEU A 99 9.94 1.03 -16.27
N LEU A 100 8.86 1.69 -16.70
CA LEU A 100 8.92 2.78 -17.66
C LEU A 100 9.57 4.03 -17.06
N ALA A 101 9.20 4.41 -15.83
CA ALA A 101 9.76 5.57 -15.15
C ALA A 101 11.26 5.39 -14.90
N GLY A 102 11.68 4.24 -14.39
CA GLY A 102 13.09 3.90 -14.21
C GLY A 102 13.86 3.91 -15.53
N PHE A 103 13.29 3.35 -16.61
CA PHE A 103 13.89 3.38 -17.94
C PHE A 103 14.07 4.81 -18.45
N VAL A 104 13.01 5.64 -18.41
CA VAL A 104 13.05 7.03 -18.87
C VAL A 104 14.04 7.87 -18.08
N CYS A 105 14.09 7.71 -16.74
CA CYS A 105 15.05 8.38 -15.87
C CYS A 105 16.51 8.00 -16.19
N SER A 106 16.75 6.80 -16.72
CA SER A 106 18.10 6.36 -17.11
C SER A 106 18.58 7.00 -18.43
N LEU A 107 17.67 7.50 -19.28
CA LEU A 107 18.00 7.96 -20.64
C LEU A 107 19.01 9.13 -20.68
N PRO A 108 18.92 10.19 -19.86
CA PRO A 108 19.88 11.29 -19.93
C PRO A 108 21.30 10.85 -19.55
N LEU A 109 21.44 10.06 -18.48
CA LEU A 109 22.74 9.57 -18.02
C LEU A 109 23.35 8.59 -19.03
N THR A 110 22.53 7.68 -19.56
CA THR A 110 22.96 6.71 -20.56
C THR A 110 23.30 7.37 -21.90
N ALA A 111 22.56 8.38 -22.34
CA ALA A 111 22.88 9.17 -23.53
C ALA A 111 24.21 9.91 -23.34
N TYR A 112 24.40 10.55 -22.19
CA TYR A 112 25.67 11.22 -21.86
C TYR A 112 26.86 10.26 -21.88
N GLN A 113 26.74 9.10 -21.24
CA GLN A 113 27.79 8.07 -21.21
C GLN A 113 28.03 7.43 -22.59
N SER A 114 26.98 7.19 -23.37
CA SER A 114 27.07 6.67 -24.73
C SER A 114 27.82 7.62 -25.69
N LEU A 115 27.71 8.92 -25.46
CA LEU A 115 28.44 9.95 -26.22
C LEU A 115 29.89 10.10 -25.77
N SER A 116 30.28 9.59 -24.59
CA SER A 116 31.59 9.84 -23.99
C SER A 116 32.56 8.65 -23.95
N ASP A 117 32.12 7.39 -23.99
CA ASP A 117 32.98 6.22 -24.28
C ASP A 117 32.15 4.93 -24.45
N HIS A 118 32.48 4.07 -25.42
CA HIS A 118 31.72 2.85 -25.71
C HIS A 118 32.08 1.65 -24.81
N HIS A 119 31.10 1.14 -24.05
CA HIS A 119 30.60 -0.25 -24.02
C HIS A 119 30.01 -0.65 -22.63
N THR A 120 28.98 -1.51 -22.72
CA THR A 120 28.27 -2.34 -21.70
C THR A 120 27.53 -1.68 -20.53
N THR A 121 27.69 -0.40 -20.21
CA THR A 121 26.99 0.20 -19.05
C THR A 121 25.53 0.59 -19.28
N PHE A 122 25.07 0.66 -20.54
CA PHE A 122 23.67 1.00 -20.86
C PHE A 122 22.67 0.12 -20.10
N GLY A 123 22.82 -1.21 -20.23
CA GLY A 123 21.94 -2.17 -19.57
C GLY A 123 22.02 -2.10 -18.04
N LEU A 124 23.22 -1.94 -17.48
CA LEU A 124 23.41 -1.86 -16.03
C LEU A 124 22.77 -0.61 -15.42
N ASN A 125 22.88 0.55 -16.07
CA ASN A 125 22.26 1.78 -15.58
C ASN A 125 20.73 1.70 -15.66
N ALA A 126 20.18 1.26 -16.80
CA ALA A 126 18.73 1.12 -16.95
C ALA A 126 18.16 0.15 -15.90
N LEU A 127 18.79 -1.00 -15.70
CA LEU A 127 18.40 -1.95 -14.66
C LEU A 127 18.54 -1.37 -13.24
N GLY A 128 19.59 -0.58 -12.98
CA GLY A 128 19.80 0.09 -11.71
C GLY A 128 18.70 1.11 -11.38
N PHE A 129 18.32 1.96 -12.35
CA PHE A 129 17.26 2.95 -12.16
C PHE A 129 15.88 2.30 -12.07
N ILE A 130 15.60 1.28 -12.87
CA ILE A 130 14.38 0.46 -12.75
C ILE A 130 14.30 -0.17 -11.36
N GLY A 131 15.37 -0.84 -10.94
CA GLY A 131 15.44 -1.46 -9.61
C GLY A 131 15.25 -0.45 -8.49
N LEU A 132 15.88 0.72 -8.59
CA LEU A 132 15.73 1.81 -7.62
C LEU A 132 14.28 2.32 -7.56
N PHE A 133 13.63 2.52 -8.70
CA PHE A 133 12.27 3.06 -8.75
C PHE A 133 11.25 2.07 -8.17
N VAL A 134 11.34 0.79 -8.57
CA VAL A 134 10.53 -0.29 -7.97
C VAL A 134 10.77 -0.39 -6.46
N LEU A 135 12.02 -0.28 -6.01
CA LEU A 135 12.36 -0.40 -4.59
C LEU A 135 11.84 0.78 -3.77
N LEU A 136 11.89 2.00 -4.32
CA LEU A 136 11.30 3.20 -3.72
C LEU A 136 9.77 3.11 -3.66
N ASP A 137 9.13 2.66 -4.73
CA ASP A 137 7.68 2.57 -4.81
C ASP A 137 7.11 1.48 -3.90
N VAL A 138 7.78 0.32 -3.82
CA VAL A 138 7.50 -0.73 -2.82
C VAL A 138 7.69 -0.21 -1.39
N ALA A 139 8.71 0.63 -1.14
CA ALA A 139 8.93 1.22 0.18
C ALA A 139 7.85 2.24 0.58
N GLN A 140 7.29 2.95 -0.41
CA GLN A 140 6.23 3.95 -0.21
C GLN A 140 4.81 3.36 -0.28
N GLY A 141 4.66 2.18 -0.87
CA GLY A 141 3.39 1.47 -1.02
C GLY A 141 2.62 1.82 -2.30
N GLY A 142 3.25 2.47 -3.30
CA GLY A 142 2.61 2.74 -4.60
C GLY A 142 2.39 1.49 -5.46
N PHE A 143 3.07 0.39 -5.10
CA PHE A 143 3.09 -0.87 -5.82
C PHE A 143 1.79 -1.71 -5.67
N TYR A 144 0.79 -1.21 -4.95
CA TYR A 144 -0.41 -1.96 -4.54
C TYR A 144 -1.68 -1.21 -4.92
N ASP A 145 -2.75 -1.92 -5.29
CA ASP A 145 -4.00 -1.29 -5.72
C ASP A 145 -4.69 -0.51 -4.58
N VAL A 146 -5.20 0.67 -4.94
CA VAL A 146 -5.86 1.61 -4.04
C VAL A 146 -7.36 1.32 -4.02
N TRP A 147 -7.90 1.09 -2.83
CA TRP A 147 -9.27 0.63 -2.59
C TRP A 147 -10.21 1.82 -2.27
N PRO A 148 -11.55 1.67 -2.37
CA PRO A 148 -12.47 2.75 -2.08
C PRO A 148 -12.38 3.25 -0.62
N LYS A 149 -12.61 4.57 -0.45
CA LYS A 149 -12.65 5.26 0.84
C LYS A 149 -13.73 4.76 1.81
N GLU A 150 -14.73 4.03 1.30
CA GLU A 150 -15.83 3.45 2.08
C GLU A 150 -15.92 1.94 1.83
N LEU A 151 -15.85 1.16 2.91
CA LEU A 151 -16.00 -0.31 2.87
C LEU A 151 -17.39 -0.70 3.38
N THR A 152 -18.20 -1.28 2.51
CA THR A 152 -19.49 -1.88 2.92
C THR A 152 -19.31 -3.39 3.11
N VAL A 153 -19.52 -3.86 4.34
CA VAL A 153 -19.48 -5.28 4.71
C VAL A 153 -20.91 -5.79 4.86
N THR A 154 -21.30 -6.80 4.08
CA THR A 154 -22.63 -7.41 4.18
C THR A 154 -22.55 -8.72 4.97
N LEU A 155 -23.17 -8.76 6.14
CA LEU A 155 -23.33 -9.98 6.91
C LEU A 155 -24.51 -10.78 6.38
N VAL A 156 -24.32 -12.07 6.12
CA VAL A 156 -25.38 -12.97 5.65
C VAL A 156 -25.88 -13.79 6.82
N LYS A 157 -27.20 -13.99 6.88
CA LYS A 157 -27.84 -14.78 7.93
C LYS A 157 -27.24 -16.18 7.96
N ASP A 158 -26.93 -16.67 9.14
CA ASP A 158 -26.35 -18.00 9.31
C ASP A 158 -27.37 -19.07 8.92
N GLY A 159 -27.23 -19.59 7.71
CA GLY A 159 -28.10 -20.62 7.13
C GLY A 159 -27.52 -22.04 7.26
N GLY A 160 -26.55 -22.25 8.15
CA GLY A 160 -25.80 -23.50 8.25
C GLY A 160 -24.57 -23.57 7.34
N GLN A 161 -24.06 -22.42 6.87
CA GLN A 161 -22.76 -22.34 6.22
C GLN A 161 -21.72 -21.89 7.26
N GLU A 162 -20.94 -22.84 7.78
CA GLU A 162 -19.89 -22.64 8.80
C GLU A 162 -18.63 -21.89 8.27
N GLY A 163 -18.79 -21.00 7.30
CA GLY A 163 -17.69 -20.27 6.67
C GLY A 163 -17.59 -18.83 7.16
N VAL A 164 -16.46 -18.47 7.77
CA VAL A 164 -16.08 -17.07 8.01
C VAL A 164 -15.88 -16.38 6.65
N ARG A 165 -16.68 -15.37 6.34
CA ARG A 165 -16.50 -14.60 5.10
C ARG A 165 -15.32 -13.65 5.23
N THR A 166 -14.24 -13.98 4.55
CA THR A 166 -13.02 -13.17 4.52
C THR A 166 -13.07 -12.19 3.35
N ILE A 167 -12.95 -10.90 3.65
CA ILE A 167 -12.77 -9.82 2.70
C ILE A 167 -11.30 -9.43 2.76
N GLU A 168 -10.56 -9.64 1.67
CA GLU A 168 -9.17 -9.22 1.57
C GLU A 168 -9.07 -7.74 1.16
N VAL A 169 -8.22 -6.97 1.86
CA VAL A 169 -8.08 -5.51 1.68
C VAL A 169 -6.60 -5.12 1.67
N SER A 170 -6.13 -4.23 0.80
CA SER A 170 -4.72 -3.82 0.89
C SER A 170 -4.39 -3.05 2.19
N PRO A 171 -3.22 -3.27 2.83
CA PRO A 171 -2.80 -2.45 3.98
C PRO A 171 -2.73 -0.96 3.66
N GLU A 172 -2.44 -0.63 2.41
CA GLU A 172 -2.42 0.72 1.87
C GLU A 172 -3.84 1.29 1.81
N ALA A 173 -4.81 0.51 1.35
CA ALA A 173 -6.22 0.88 1.38
C ALA A 173 -6.76 1.16 2.77
N LEU A 174 -6.33 0.37 3.77
CA LEU A 174 -6.67 0.61 5.16
C LEU A 174 -6.19 2.00 5.63
N ARG A 175 -5.17 2.59 4.99
CA ARG A 175 -4.69 3.94 5.28
C ARG A 175 -5.54 5.04 4.64
N GLU A 176 -6.33 4.72 3.65
CA GLU A 176 -7.26 5.64 2.98
C GLU A 176 -8.71 5.43 3.39
N LEU A 177 -9.01 4.30 4.04
CA LEU A 177 -10.34 3.93 4.46
C LEU A 177 -10.87 4.92 5.51
N VAL A 178 -11.93 5.63 5.15
CA VAL A 178 -12.54 6.65 5.99
C VAL A 178 -13.68 6.07 6.82
N TRP A 179 -14.42 5.08 6.29
CA TRP A 179 -15.57 4.48 6.97
C TRP A 179 -15.72 2.98 6.67
N ILE A 180 -16.13 2.22 7.69
CA ILE A 180 -16.65 0.86 7.53
C ILE A 180 -18.15 0.87 7.85
N ARG A 181 -18.96 0.44 6.89
CA ARG A 181 -20.40 0.30 7.01
C ARG A 181 -20.78 -1.17 6.97
N VAL A 182 -21.41 -1.65 8.03
CA VAL A 182 -21.90 -3.03 8.11
C VAL A 182 -23.40 -3.03 7.78
N LYS A 183 -23.78 -3.82 6.78
CA LYS A 183 -25.17 -4.07 6.38
C LYS A 183 -25.52 -5.52 6.69
N LEU A 184 -26.75 -5.76 7.09
CA LEU A 184 -27.28 -7.12 7.21
C LEU A 184 -28.03 -7.46 5.91
N SER A 185 -27.74 -8.63 5.33
CA SER A 185 -28.48 -9.13 4.18
C SER A 185 -29.88 -9.57 4.62
N PRO A 186 -30.96 -9.18 3.90
CA PRO A 186 -32.29 -9.67 4.18
C PRO A 186 -32.34 -11.21 4.09
N PRO A 187 -33.21 -11.87 4.85
CA PRO A 187 -33.44 -13.31 4.70
C PRO A 187 -34.16 -13.56 3.37
N GLY A 188 -33.42 -13.80 2.28
CA GLY A 188 -34.02 -14.19 1.01
C GLY A 188 -33.22 -13.96 -0.28
N ASP A 189 -32.17 -13.14 -0.26
CA ASP A 189 -31.40 -12.88 -1.49
C ASP A 189 -30.27 -13.92 -1.63
N ARG A 190 -30.53 -14.94 -2.44
CA ARG A 190 -29.54 -15.88 -2.97
C ARG A 190 -29.18 -15.47 -4.40
#